data_AF-A0A3A4R358-F1
#
_entry.id   AF-A0A3A4R358-F1
#
_cell.length_a   1.000
_cell.length_b   1.000
_cell.length_c   1.000
_cell.angle_alpha   90.00
_cell.angle_beta   90.00
_cell.angle_gamma   90.00
#
_symmetry.space_group_name_H-M   'P 1'
#
loop_
_entity.id
_entity.type
_entity.pdbx_description
1 polymer ?
#
loop_
_entity_poly.entity_id
_entity_poly.type
_entity_poly.pdbx_seq_one_letter_code
_entity_poly.pdbx_strand_id
1 'polypeptide(L)' 'SLIYATAFAEKVKAEGQPAVDKYYEILKGGGSDYPIELIKKAGLDPMSSEAFDLTMKRMNDVMDQIEAILDKK' A
#
# COMPACT_ATOMS: atom_id res chain seq x y z
N SER A 1 -5.34 -1.20 -8.83
CA SER A 1 -4.87 0.20 -8.97
C SER A 1 -3.51 0.33 -8.30
N LEU A 2 -2.59 1.10 -8.90
CA LEU A 2 -1.23 1.28 -8.37
C LEU A 2 -1.22 1.87 -6.95
N ILE A 3 -2.15 2.80 -6.67
CA ILE A 3 -2.29 3.47 -5.37
C ILE A 3 -2.50 2.44 -4.25
N TYR A 4 -3.45 1.52 -4.40
CA TYR A 4 -3.69 0.47 -3.41
C TYR A 4 -2.51 -0.50 -3.29
N ALA A 5 -1.86 -0.84 -4.41
CA ALA A 5 -0.70 -1.73 -4.37
C ALA A 5 0.46 -1.13 -3.55
N THR A 6 0.77 0.16 -3.77
CA THR A 6 1.80 0.87 -3.01
C THR A 6 1.39 1.00 -1.54
N ALA A 7 0.14 1.38 -1.26
CA ALA A 7 -0.36 1.49 0.12
C ALA A 7 -0.28 0.16 0.89
N PHE A 8 -0.63 -0.97 0.26
CA PHE A 8 -0.47 -2.29 0.87
C PHE A 8 0.99 -2.64 1.10
N ALA A 9 1.88 -2.35 0.15
CA ALA A 9 3.31 -2.60 0.31
C ALA A 9 3.90 -1.80 1.48
N GLU A 10 3.51 -0.52 1.64
CA GLU A 10 3.92 0.30 2.77
C GLU A 10 3.38 -0.23 4.11
N LYS A 11 2.12 -0.69 4.15
CA LYS A 11 1.57 -1.35 5.34
C LYS A 11 2.31 -2.65 5.68
N VAL A 12 2.62 -3.49 4.69
CA VAL A 12 3.41 -4.71 4.90
C VAL A 12 4.79 -4.40 5.47
N LYS A 13 5.43 -3.33 4.97
CA LYS A 13 6.74 -2.89 5.47
C LYS A 13 6.68 -2.35 6.90
N ALA A 14 5.59 -1.68 7.28
CA ALA A 14 5.42 -1.09 8.60
C ALA A 14 4.87 -2.06 9.67
N GLU A 15 3.85 -2.83 9.33
CA GLU A 15 3.12 -3.72 10.25
C GLU A 15 3.68 -5.16 10.25
N GLY A 16 4.36 -5.59 9.18
CA GLY A 16 4.92 -6.94 9.07
C GLY A 16 3.86 -8.02 8.86
N GLN A 17 3.99 -9.14 9.57
CA GLN A 17 3.16 -10.35 9.38
C GLN A 17 1.64 -10.08 9.41
N PRO A 18 1.07 -9.26 10.31
CA PRO A 18 -0.36 -8.94 10.32
C PRO A 18 -0.88 -8.33 9.02
N ALA A 19 -0.09 -7.49 8.33
CA ALA A 19 -0.48 -6.91 7.06
C ALA A 19 -0.33 -7.90 5.90
N VAL A 20 0.63 -8.84 5.99
CA VAL A 20 0.75 -9.96 5.05
C VAL A 20 -0.48 -10.86 5.12
N ASP A 21 -0.94 -11.19 6.32
CA ASP A 21 -2.12 -12.04 6.52
C ASP A 21 -3.38 -11.38 5.94
N LYS A 22 -3.56 -10.07 6.17
CA LYS A 22 -4.62 -9.27 5.54
C LYS A 22 -4.54 -9.24 4.02
N TYR A 23 -3.34 -9.17 3.45
CA TYR A 23 -3.16 -9.23 1.99
C TYR A 23 -3.56 -10.61 1.44
N TYR A 24 -3.26 -11.70 2.16
CA TYR A 24 -3.73 -13.03 1.78
C TYR A 24 -5.25 -13.16 1.77
N GLU A 25 -5.98 -12.44 2.62
CA GLU A 25 -7.46 -12.40 2.57
C GLU A 25 -7.97 -11.85 1.23
N ILE A 26 -7.30 -10.85 0.63
CA ILE A 26 -7.63 -10.38 -0.73
C ILE A 26 -7.45 -11.50 -1.74
N LEU A 27 -6.30 -12.18 -1.70
CA LEU A 27 -5.97 -13.22 -2.65
C LEU A 27 -6.92 -14.42 -2.55
N LYS A 28 -7.32 -14.80 -1.33
CA LYS A 28 -8.32 -15.84 -1.07
C LYS A 28 -9.71 -15.42 -1.54
N GLY A 29 -10.08 -14.15 -1.37
CA GLY A 29 -11.37 -13.62 -1.80
C GLY A 29 -11.56 -13.59 -3.32
N GLY A 30 -10.45 -13.56 -4.07
CA GLY A 30 -10.43 -13.78 -5.52
C GLY A 30 -11.44 -12.88 -6.25
N GLY A 31 -12.30 -13.49 -7.07
CA GLY A 31 -13.37 -12.81 -7.80
C GLY A 31 -14.78 -13.03 -7.20
N SER A 32 -14.87 -13.65 -6.04
CA SER A 32 -16.15 -13.99 -5.40
C SER A 32 -16.70 -12.86 -4.54
N ASP A 33 -15.82 -12.03 -4.00
CA ASP A 33 -16.16 -10.88 -3.16
C ASP A 33 -16.04 -9.56 -3.94
N TYR A 34 -16.85 -8.57 -3.54
CA TYR A 34 -16.79 -7.24 -4.16
C TYR A 34 -15.46 -6.54 -3.85
N PRO A 35 -14.82 -5.88 -4.85
CA PRO A 35 -13.52 -5.26 -4.69
C PRO A 35 -13.41 -4.26 -3.52
N ILE A 36 -14.48 -3.50 -3.26
CA ILE A 36 -14.53 -2.54 -2.14
C ILE A 36 -14.42 -3.26 -0.80
N GLU A 37 -15.13 -4.37 -0.65
CA GLU A 37 -15.15 -5.14 0.60
C GLU A 37 -13.83 -5.89 0.82
N LEU A 38 -13.17 -6.35 -0.25
CA LEU A 38 -11.84 -6.94 -0.17
C LEU A 38 -10.79 -5.95 0.33
N ILE A 39 -10.81 -4.71 -0.17
CA ILE A 39 -9.87 -3.66 0.26
C ILE A 39 -10.10 -3.30 1.73
N LYS A 40 -11.38 -3.17 2.16
CA LYS A 40 -11.74 -2.95 3.56
C LYS A 40 -11.26 -4.09 4.47
N LYS A 41 -11.48 -5.35 4.08
CA LYS A 41 -11.01 -6.53 4.82
C LYS A 41 -9.48 -6.54 4.96
N ALA A 42 -8.78 -6.02 3.97
CA ALA A 42 -7.32 -5.90 3.99
C ALA A 42 -6.80 -4.73 4.84
N GLY A 43 -7.68 -3.95 5.46
CA GLY A 43 -7.32 -2.87 6.39
C GLY A 43 -7.04 -1.53 5.72
N LEU A 44 -7.56 -1.29 4.50
CA LEU A 44 -7.61 0.02 3.86
C LEU A 44 -9.07 0.38 3.57
N ASP A 45 -9.47 1.63 3.82
CA ASP A 45 -10.79 2.11 3.37
C ASP A 45 -10.69 2.72 1.97
N PRO A 46 -11.35 2.15 0.93
CA PRO A 46 -11.35 2.69 -0.42
C PRO A 46 -11.91 4.11 -0.56
N MET A 47 -12.70 4.56 0.41
CA MET A 47 -13.33 5.88 0.41
C MET A 47 -12.51 6.93 1.17
N SER A 48 -11.40 6.51 1.80
CA SER A 48 -10.49 7.40 2.52
C SER A 48 -9.35 7.91 1.65
N SER A 49 -8.69 9.00 2.07
CA SER A 49 -7.47 9.49 1.43
C SER A 49 -6.23 8.66 1.79
N GLU A 50 -6.31 7.71 2.72
CA GLU A 50 -5.17 6.99 3.30
C GLU A 50 -4.27 6.35 2.23
N ALA A 51 -4.87 5.64 1.27
CA ALA A 51 -4.11 4.98 0.22
C ALA A 51 -3.39 5.97 -0.71
N PHE A 52 -4.01 7.13 -0.95
CA PHE A 52 -3.42 8.20 -1.73
C PHE A 52 -2.25 8.84 -0.98
N ASP A 53 -2.46 9.20 0.29
CA ASP A 53 -1.46 9.85 1.14
C ASP A 53 -0.21 8.97 1.32
N LEU A 54 -0.39 7.67 1.57
CA LEU A 54 0.70 6.70 1.65
C LEU A 54 1.48 6.61 0.33
N THR A 55 0.78 6.62 -0.81
CA THR A 55 1.42 6.55 -2.12
C THR A 55 2.23 7.80 -2.42
N MET A 56 1.68 8.99 -2.14
CA MET A 56 2.39 10.26 -2.32
C MET A 56 3.62 10.34 -1.43
N LYS A 57 3.50 9.93 -0.16
CA LYS A 57 4.65 9.84 0.75
C LYS A 57 5.74 8.93 0.16
N ARG A 58 5.38 7.76 -0.34
CA ARG A 58 6.36 6.84 -0.94
C ARG A 58 7.04 7.43 -2.17
N MET A 59 6.32 8.18 -3.00
CA MET A 59 6.91 8.88 -4.13
C MET A 59 7.93 9.93 -3.69
N ASN A 60 7.60 10.73 -2.67
CA ASN A 60 8.54 11.71 -2.10
C ASN A 60 9.79 11.03 -1.53
N ASP A 61 9.63 9.95 -0.75
CA ASP A 61 10.77 9.20 -0.20
C ASP A 61 11.69 8.65 -1.30
N VAL A 62 11.16 8.31 -2.48
CA VAL A 62 11.96 7.87 -3.63
C VAL A 62 12.69 9.06 -4.26
N MET A 63 12.05 10.22 -4.38
CA MET A 63 12.71 11.45 -4.85
C MET A 63 13.86 11.85 -3.94
N ASP A 64 13.65 11.85 -2.62
CA ASP A 64 14.69 12.15 -1.64
C ASP A 64 15.89 11.18 -1.76
N GLN A 65 15.61 9.90 -2.04
CA GLN A 65 16.67 8.90 -2.28
C GLN A 65 17.46 9.19 -3.56
N ILE A 66 16.80 9.67 -4.62
CA ILE A 66 17.46 10.04 -5.87
C ILE A 66 18.38 11.26 -5.62
N GLU A 67 17.88 12.29 -4.96
CA GLU A 67 18.64 13.50 -4.62
C GLU A 67 19.87 13.14 -3.76
N ALA A 68 19.69 12.35 -2.71
CA ALA A 68 20.78 11.92 -1.83
C ALA A 68 21.85 11.07 -2.54
N ILE A 69 21.51 10.37 -3.64
CA ILE A 69 22.48 9.63 -4.47
C ILE A 69 23.25 10.60 -5.39
N LEU A 70 22.58 11.62 -5.93
CA LEU A 70 23.19 12.62 -6.79
C LEU A 70 24.16 13.52 -6.03
N ASP A 71 23.81 13.92 -4.79
CA ASP A 71 24.65 14.76 -3.93
C ASP A 71 25.91 14.06 -3.40
N LYS A 72 25.98 12.74 -3.49
CA LYS A 72 27.15 11.94 -3.10
C LYS A 72 28.22 11.82 -4.20
N LYS A 73 27.99 12.42 -5.36
CA LYS A 73 28.98 12.54 -6.45
C LYS A 73 29.68 13.88 -6.42
#